data_AF-A0A1I6QLS2-F1
#
_entry.id   AF-A0A1I6QLS2-F1
#
_cell.length_a   1.000
_cell.length_b   1.000
_cell.length_c   1.000
_cell.angle_alpha   90.00
_cell.angle_beta   90.00
_cell.angle_gamma   90.00
#
_symmetry.space_group_name_H-M   'P 1'
#
loop_
_entity.id
_entity.type
_entity.pdbx_description
1 polymer ?
#
loop_
_entity_poly.entity_id
_entity_poly.type
_entity_poly.pdbx_seq_one_letter_code
_entity_poly.pdbx_strand_id
1 'polypeptide(L)'
;MRDMQPGPWDTVHVFEEYTSKKDVQAKVHSEVDIDDHYSGPGQLLFFMQDGKIFRAVELNASRVPAGTYSSKLVLRGGPILGGVRLEAIDS
;
A
#
# COMPACT_ATOMS: atom_id res chain seq x y z
N MET A 1 -1.20 -7.48 11.12
CA MET A 1 -1.55 -6.52 10.06
C MET A 1 -2.91 -5.91 10.38
N ARG A 2 -2.92 -4.72 10.98
CA ARG A 2 -4.14 -3.95 11.28
C ARG A 2 -4.38 -2.84 10.24
N ASP A 3 -3.44 -2.61 9.33
CA ASP A 3 -3.34 -1.38 8.56
C ASP A 3 -4.16 -1.36 7.26
N MET A 4 -4.49 -2.51 6.68
CA MET A 4 -5.42 -2.64 5.54
C MET A 4 -6.83 -3.08 5.96
N GLN A 5 -7.27 -2.69 7.16
CA GLN A 5 -8.69 -2.83 7.51
C GLN A 5 -9.54 -1.84 6.71
N PRO A 6 -10.81 -2.18 6.43
CA PRO A 6 -11.75 -1.25 5.80
C PRO A 6 -11.80 0.03 6.62
N GLY A 7 -11.66 1.16 5.94
CA GLY A 7 -11.62 2.48 6.55
C GLY A 7 -12.20 3.51 5.58
N PRO A 8 -12.01 4.81 5.86
CA PRO A 8 -12.53 5.88 5.00
C PRO A 8 -11.81 6.00 3.65
N TRP A 9 -10.82 5.13 3.36
CA TRP A 9 -10.07 5.12 2.10
C TRP A 9 -10.81 4.33 1.02
N ASP A 10 -10.59 4.67 -0.25
CA ASP A 10 -11.18 4.01 -1.43
C ASP A 10 -10.18 3.09 -2.15
N THR A 11 -8.91 3.49 -2.16
CA THR A 11 -7.83 2.86 -2.92
C THR A 11 -6.55 2.83 -2.10
N VAL A 12 -5.70 1.82 -2.28
CA VAL A 12 -4.33 1.80 -1.77
C VAL A 12 -3.35 1.49 -2.90
N HIS A 13 -2.29 2.27 -3.01
CA HIS A 13 -1.17 2.02 -3.90
C HIS A 13 -0.02 1.41 -3.10
N VAL A 14 0.52 0.29 -3.59
CA VAL A 14 1.61 -0.45 -2.96
C VAL A 14 2.84 -0.36 -3.85
N PHE A 15 3.95 0.12 -3.27
CA PHE A 15 5.23 0.25 -3.94
C PHE A 15 6.30 -0.59 -3.23
N GLU A 16 7.15 -1.22 -4.03
CA GLU A 16 8.27 -2.04 -3.57
C GLU A 16 9.55 -1.22 -3.49
N GLU A 17 10.58 -1.78 -2.85
CA GLU A 17 11.94 -1.26 -2.86
C GLU A 17 12.39 -0.90 -4.29
N TYR A 18 13.20 0.15 -4.42
CA TYR A 18 13.69 0.75 -5.67
C TYR A 18 12.65 1.46 -6.54
N THR A 19 11.39 1.57 -6.10
CA THR A 19 10.43 2.45 -6.79
C THR A 19 10.92 3.90 -6.73
N SER A 20 10.97 4.58 -7.87
CA SER A 20 11.40 5.99 -7.92
C SER A 20 10.37 6.92 -7.30
N LYS A 21 10.83 8.01 -6.68
CA LYS A 21 9.98 9.10 -6.18
C LYS A 21 9.02 9.61 -7.24
N LYS A 22 9.52 9.77 -8.47
CA LYS A 22 8.74 10.22 -9.62
C LYS A 22 7.56 9.28 -9.89
N ASP A 23 7.77 7.96 -9.85
CA ASP A 23 6.71 6.99 -10.12
C ASP A 23 5.68 6.95 -8.99
N VAL A 24 6.13 7.08 -7.73
CA VAL A 24 5.23 7.22 -6.58
C VAL A 24 4.35 8.46 -6.76
N GLN A 25 4.95 9.64 -6.98
CA GLN A 25 4.22 10.90 -7.15
C GLN A 25 3.27 10.88 -8.34
N ALA A 26 3.69 10.29 -9.47
CA ALA A 26 2.85 10.15 -10.66
C ALA A 26 1.60 9.31 -10.38
N LYS A 27 1.70 8.34 -9.47
CA LYS A 27 0.62 7.43 -9.13
C LYS A 27 -0.31 7.97 -8.05
N VAL A 28 0.25 8.62 -7.02
CA VAL A 28 -0.54 9.18 -5.89
C VAL A 28 -1.03 10.61 -6.14
N HIS A 29 -0.59 11.24 -7.24
CA HIS A 29 -0.95 12.62 -7.63
C HIS A 29 -0.69 13.65 -6.52
N SER A 30 0.39 13.45 -5.75
CA SER A 30 0.77 14.29 -4.63
C SER A 30 2.29 14.27 -4.44
N GLU A 31 2.83 15.32 -3.80
CA GLU A 31 4.22 15.34 -3.35
C GLU A 31 4.40 14.34 -2.20
N VAL A 32 5.54 13.64 -2.19
CA VAL A 32 5.89 12.70 -1.12
C VAL A 32 7.30 12.97 -0.62
N ASP A 33 7.49 12.83 0.68
CA ASP A 33 8.78 13.02 1.33
C ASP A 33 9.55 11.69 1.41
N ILE A 34 10.12 11.30 0.27
CA ILE A 34 11.07 10.19 0.15
C ILE A 34 12.28 10.65 -0.68
N ASP A 35 13.37 9.90 -0.58
CA ASP A 35 14.54 10.02 -1.46
C ASP A 35 14.18 9.70 -2.91
N ASP A 36 15.11 9.97 -3.85
CA ASP A 36 14.91 9.73 -5.30
C ASP A 36 14.40 8.32 -5.62
N HIS A 37 14.78 7.34 -4.80
CA HIS A 37 14.26 5.98 -4.81
C HIS A 37 13.97 5.53 -3.39
N TYR A 38 12.88 4.79 -3.23
CA TYR A 38 12.58 4.16 -1.95
C TYR A 38 13.54 3.00 -1.69
N SER A 39 14.29 3.06 -0.59
CA SER A 39 15.31 2.07 -0.18
C SER A 39 15.02 1.44 1.18
N GLY A 40 13.77 1.58 1.66
CA GLY A 40 13.34 1.03 2.95
C GLY A 40 13.20 -0.50 2.93
N PRO A 41 13.32 -1.15 4.10
CA PRO A 41 13.27 -2.62 4.24
C PRO A 41 11.87 -3.22 4.02
N GLY A 42 10.85 -2.39 3.79
CA GLY A 42 9.46 -2.79 3.66
C GLY A 42 8.81 -2.40 2.33
N GLN A 43 7.51 -2.16 2.38
CA GLN A 43 6.71 -1.67 1.25
C GLN A 43 6.00 -0.38 1.64
N LEU A 44 5.92 0.57 0.72
CA LEU A 44 5.14 1.78 0.93
C LEU A 44 3.69 1.55 0.50
N LEU A 45 2.76 1.84 1.41
CA LEU A 45 1.33 1.80 1.17
C LEU A 45 0.76 3.21 1.29
N PHE A 46 0.21 3.73 0.20
CA PHE A 46 -0.49 5.01 0.17
C PHE A 46 -1.99 4.78 0.04
N PHE A 47 -2.72 4.99 1.12
CA PHE A 47 -4.16 4.95 1.17
C PHE A 47 -4.73 6.27 0.69
N MET A 48 -5.62 6.19 -0.30
CA MET A 48 -6.25 7.31 -0.97
C MET A 48 -7.72 7.42 -0.55
N GLN A 49 -8.19 8.65 -0.44
CA GLN A 49 -9.60 8.99 -0.29
C GLN A 49 -9.90 10.20 -1.18
N ASP A 50 -10.85 10.04 -2.10
CA ASP A 50 -11.27 11.09 -3.04
C ASP A 50 -10.09 11.72 -3.80
N GLY A 51 -9.15 10.87 -4.24
CA GLY A 51 -7.95 11.28 -4.99
C GLY A 51 -6.86 11.95 -4.15
N LYS A 52 -6.97 11.97 -2.83
CA LYS A 52 -5.97 12.53 -1.92
C LYS A 52 -5.38 11.45 -1.03
N ILE A 53 -4.12 11.63 -0.61
CA ILE A 53 -3.50 10.75 0.39
C ILE A 53 -4.26 10.95 1.72
N PHE A 54 -4.94 9.90 2.16
CA PHE A 54 -5.55 9.82 3.49
C PHE A 54 -4.54 9.37 4.54
N ARG A 55 -3.69 8.39 4.18
CA ARG A 55 -2.69 7.80 5.07
C ARG A 55 -1.57 7.18 4.26
N ALA A 56 -0.33 7.30 4.74
CA ALA A 56 0.81 6.54 4.22
C ALA A 56 1.40 5.68 5.35
N VAL A 57 1.81 4.45 5.03
CA VAL A 57 2.51 3.57 5.98
C VAL A 57 3.62 2.80 5.26
N GLU A 58 4.68 2.52 6.00
CA GLU A 58 5.71 1.55 5.60
C GLU A 58 5.44 0.23 6.32
N LEU A 59 5.32 -0.87 5.58
CA LEU A 59 5.14 -2.20 6.14
C LEU A 59 6.41 -3.03 5.96
N ASN A 60 7.07 -3.32 7.08
CA ASN A 60 8.21 -4.23 7.12
C ASN A 60 7.75 -5.68 6.99
N ALA A 61 8.41 -6.44 6.11
CA ALA A 61 8.25 -7.89 5.94
C ALA A 61 6.88 -8.40 5.44
N SER A 62 5.99 -7.54 4.95
CA SER A 62 4.81 -7.98 4.21
C SER A 62 5.14 -8.20 2.73
N ARG A 63 4.72 -9.33 2.15
CA ARG A 63 4.87 -9.63 0.72
C ARG A 63 3.61 -9.25 -0.05
N VAL A 64 3.15 -8.01 0.08
CA VAL A 64 1.99 -7.52 -0.69
C VAL A 64 2.50 -7.23 -2.10
N PRO A 65 1.99 -7.85 -3.17
CA PRO A 65 2.47 -7.52 -4.50
C PRO A 65 2.33 -6.01 -4.78
N ALA A 66 3.31 -5.40 -5.46
CA ALA A 66 3.13 -4.03 -5.96
C ALA A 66 1.84 -3.94 -6.80
N GLY A 67 1.06 -2.88 -6.59
CA GLY A 67 -0.25 -2.80 -7.23
C GLY A 67 -1.16 -1.70 -6.70
N THR A 68 -2.39 -1.71 -7.21
CA THR A 68 -3.47 -0.83 -6.76
C THR A 68 -4.64 -1.68 -6.33
N TYR A 69 -5.10 -1.49 -5.10
CA TYR A 69 -6.16 -2.28 -4.48
C TYR A 69 -7.29 -1.37 -4.02
N SER A 70 -8.53 -1.83 -4.11
CA SER A 70 -9.68 -1.09 -3.60
C SER A 70 -9.95 -1.43 -2.13
N SER A 71 -10.74 -0.59 -1.46
CA SER A 71 -11.21 -0.83 -0.08
C SER A 71 -12.09 -2.05 0.10
N LYS A 72 -12.49 -2.68 -1.01
CA LYS A 72 -13.18 -3.98 -1.02
C LYS A 72 -12.22 -5.16 -0.84
N LEU A 73 -10.90 -4.92 -0.77
CA LEU A 73 -9.90 -5.95 -0.53
C LEU A 73 -9.29 -5.78 0.87
N VAL A 74 -9.22 -6.87 1.61
CA VAL A 74 -8.48 -6.96 2.87
C VAL A 74 -7.27 -7.86 2.70
N LEU A 75 -6.15 -7.46 3.30
CA LEU A 75 -5.02 -8.37 3.50
C LEU A 75 -5.26 -9.21 4.74
N ARG A 76 -5.31 -10.52 4.56
CA ARG A 76 -5.28 -11.49 5.65
C ARG A 76 -3.91 -12.16 5.72
N GLY A 77 -3.58 -12.68 6.90
CA GLY A 77 -2.43 -13.56 7.05
C GLY A 77 -2.57 -14.77 6.13
N GLY A 78 -1.58 -15.01 5.30
CA GLY A 78 -1.51 -16.19 4.45
C GLY A 78 -1.11 -17.44 5.26
N PRO A 79 -1.24 -18.63 4.65
CA PRO A 79 -0.88 -19.90 5.31
C PRO A 79 0.64 -20.08 5.53
N ILE A 80 1.46 -19.22 4.93
CA ILE A 80 2.91 -19.20 5.08
C ILE A 80 3.29 -18.10 6.08
N LEU A 81 4.25 -18.37 6.96
CA LEU A 81 4.76 -17.39 7.93
C LEU A 81 5.24 -16.12 7.21
N GLY A 82 4.65 -14.97 7.53
CA GLY A 82 4.92 -13.68 6.85
C GLY A 82 4.25 -13.50 5.49
N GLY A 83 3.51 -14.50 5.02
CA GLY A 83 2.70 -14.41 3.80
C GLY A 83 1.43 -13.60 4.02
N VAL A 84 0.96 -12.96 2.95
CA VAL A 84 -0.29 -12.22 2.93
C VAL A 84 -1.18 -12.75 1.80
N ARG A 85 -2.50 -12.75 2.00
CA ARG A 85 -3.50 -13.05 0.98
C ARG A 85 -4.45 -11.89 0.84
N LEU A 86 -4.73 -11.49 -0.39
CA LEU A 86 -5.80 -10.55 -0.72
C LEU A 86 -7.12 -11.31 -0.74
N GLU A 87 -8.09 -10.82 0.02
CA GLU A 87 -9.45 -11.36 0.03
C GLU A 87 -10.45 -10.25 -0.22
N ALA A 88 -11.47 -10.54 -1.05
CA ALA A 88 -12.61 -9.66 -1.20
C ALA A 88 -13.43 -9.66 0.08
N ILE A 89 -13.94 -8.48 0.44
CA ILE A 89 -14.98 -8.33 1.45
C ILE A 89 -16.29 -8.43 0.70
N ASP A 90 -17.01 -9.53 0.89
CA ASP A 90 -18.39 -9.62 0.45
C ASP A 90 -19.20 -8.57 1.21
N SER A 91 -19.80 -7.65 0.45
CA SER A 91 -20.69 -6.59 0.91
C SER A 91 -22.12 -7.10 1.12
#